data_AF-S8FLX9-F1
#
_entry.id   AF-S8FLX9-F1
#
_cell.length_a   1.000
_cell.length_b   1.000
_cell.length_c   1.000
_cell.angle_alpha   90.00
_cell.angle_beta   90.00
_cell.angle_gamma   90.00
#
_symmetry.space_group_name_H-M   'P 1'
#
loop_
_entity.id
_entity.type
_entity.pdbx_description
1 polymer ?
#
loop_
_entity_poly.entity_id
_entity_poly.type
_entity_poly.pdbx_seq_one_letter_code
_entity_poly.pdbx_strand_id
1 'polypeptide(L)'
;MSLYPAYSVLALLAAFVILIPLPWHLQALNSGTCLYMIWTALACLNYGVNTIVWRSTVIDYAPVWCDISSRIIVATAVGIPTASLCINRRLYKIASMKIISVSKAEKRRALLVDLLIGVGIPVVQIVMQYIVSGHRFDIYEEFGCYPFMYNTWLAYPLSVVWPIIIGIVSAVYCILSLRAFAQRRAQFSEFVSSSSGLSANRYFRLMALATAELLCTTPIAAYGLYLNLSAGPLSPWISWENVHYDYSQVHQYPSVIWRASRANVIAFHLSLWAPVFCAFVFFAFFGFADEARRNYLKAWTFVTKLFSSINIPSRYVSFGSLASSEIDSFPDAFSLTKDLPR
;
A
#
# COMPACT_ATOMS: atom_id res chain seq x y z
N MET A 1 13.35 -13.59 19.82
CA MET A 1 14.07 -13.31 18.56
C MET A 1 14.10 -11.81 18.42
N SER A 2 15.29 -11.19 18.40
CA SER A 2 15.42 -9.73 18.32
C SER A 2 14.92 -9.24 16.96
N LEU A 3 14.13 -8.18 16.96
CA LEU A 3 13.61 -7.54 15.73
C LEU A 3 14.73 -6.83 14.94
N TYR A 4 15.68 -6.27 15.68
CA TYR A 4 16.83 -5.55 15.13
C TYR A 4 18.00 -6.50 14.81
N PRO A 5 18.73 -6.28 13.70
CA PRO A 5 18.55 -5.24 12.67
C PRO A 5 17.62 -5.66 11.52
N ALA A 6 17.27 -6.95 11.42
CA ALA A 6 16.64 -7.51 10.23
C ALA A 6 15.31 -6.81 9.87
N TYR A 7 14.43 -6.59 10.85
CA TYR A 7 13.16 -5.91 10.62
C TYR A 7 13.38 -4.48 10.11
N SER A 8 14.19 -3.69 10.82
CA SER A 8 14.40 -2.28 10.50
C SER A 8 14.96 -2.09 9.08
N VAL A 9 15.92 -2.94 8.68
CA VAL A 9 16.48 -2.94 7.32
C VAL A 9 15.40 -3.27 6.29
N LEU A 10 14.60 -4.33 6.52
CA LEU A 10 13.54 -4.73 5.61
C LEU A 10 12.43 -3.68 5.50
N ALA A 11 12.05 -3.06 6.62
CA ALA A 11 11.02 -2.02 6.66
C ALA A 11 11.47 -0.76 5.90
N LEU A 12 12.70 -0.29 6.13
CA LEU A 12 13.23 0.86 5.39
C LEU A 12 13.37 0.54 3.90
N LEU A 13 13.91 -0.63 3.54
CA LEU A 13 13.98 -1.07 2.15
C LEU A 13 12.59 -1.11 1.50
N ALA A 14 11.62 -1.70 2.18
CA ALA A 14 10.23 -1.78 1.74
C ALA A 14 9.62 -0.39 1.50
N ALA A 15 9.90 0.59 2.38
CA ALA A 15 9.42 1.97 2.24
C ALA A 15 9.91 2.63 0.95
N PHE A 16 11.16 2.38 0.53
CA PHE A 16 11.70 2.91 -0.72
C PHE A 16 11.20 2.13 -1.94
N VAL A 17 11.27 0.80 -1.88
CA VAL A 17 10.97 -0.09 -3.02
C VAL A 17 9.52 0.04 -3.48
N ILE A 18 8.56 0.18 -2.55
CA ILE A 18 7.14 0.36 -2.92
C ILE A 18 6.87 1.70 -3.60
N LEU A 19 7.69 2.73 -3.39
CA LEU A 19 7.52 4.04 -4.02
C LEU A 19 8.14 4.12 -5.41
N ILE A 20 8.97 3.15 -5.81
CA ILE A 20 9.59 3.13 -7.14
C ILE A 20 8.53 3.28 -8.25
N PRO A 21 7.37 2.60 -8.21
CA PRO A 21 6.32 2.76 -9.21
C PRO A 21 5.47 4.02 -9.13
N LEU A 22 5.60 4.82 -8.09
CA LEU A 22 4.71 5.96 -7.84
C LEU A 22 4.62 6.95 -9.02
N PRO A 23 5.72 7.38 -9.68
CA PRO A 23 5.65 8.43 -10.69
C PRO A 23 4.76 8.09 -11.89
N TRP A 24 4.84 6.87 -12.43
CA TRP A 24 4.02 6.48 -13.59
C TRP A 24 2.59 6.11 -13.20
N HIS A 25 2.37 5.60 -11.99
CA HIS A 25 1.02 5.38 -11.49
C HIS A 25 0.27 6.71 -11.25
N LEU A 26 0.97 7.77 -10.82
CA LEU A 26 0.42 9.12 -10.73
C LEU A 26 0.04 9.67 -12.11
N GLN A 27 0.90 9.51 -13.12
CA GLN A 27 0.61 9.90 -14.51
C GLN A 27 -0.61 9.16 -15.08
N ALA A 28 -0.80 7.89 -14.71
CA ALA A 28 -1.96 7.09 -15.09
C ALA A 28 -3.23 7.40 -14.28
N LEU A 29 -3.19 8.40 -13.38
CA LEU A 29 -4.26 8.78 -12.46
C LEU A 29 -4.84 7.56 -11.73
N ASN A 30 -3.96 6.68 -11.25
CA ASN A 30 -4.36 5.51 -10.45
C ASN A 30 -4.30 5.82 -8.95
N SER A 31 -5.20 6.71 -8.53
CA SER A 31 -5.34 7.23 -7.17
C SER A 31 -5.30 6.14 -6.09
N GLY A 32 -6.13 5.09 -6.20
CA GLY A 32 -6.15 4.01 -5.21
C GLY A 32 -4.79 3.32 -5.06
N THR A 33 -4.11 3.02 -6.17
CA THR A 33 -2.78 2.41 -6.15
C THR A 33 -1.72 3.37 -5.61
N CYS A 34 -1.78 4.67 -5.94
CA CYS A 34 -0.88 5.68 -5.39
C CYS A 34 -1.05 5.82 -3.87
N LEU A 35 -2.30 5.87 -3.39
CA LEU A 35 -2.61 5.93 -1.96
C LEU A 35 -2.09 4.68 -1.24
N TYR A 36 -2.24 3.49 -1.84
CA TYR A 36 -1.73 2.25 -1.27
C TYR A 36 -0.21 2.30 -1.09
N MET A 37 0.53 2.76 -2.13
CA MET A 37 1.98 2.91 -2.06
C MET A 37 2.41 3.90 -0.98
N ILE A 38 1.76 5.07 -0.92
CA ILE A 38 2.10 6.14 0.04
C ILE A 38 1.83 5.68 1.48
N TRP A 39 0.65 5.11 1.76
CA TRP A 39 0.32 4.64 3.11
C TRP A 39 1.22 3.51 3.57
N THR A 40 1.51 2.55 2.69
CA THR A 40 2.39 1.43 3.03
C THR A 40 3.83 1.91 3.25
N ALA A 41 4.33 2.83 2.42
CA ALA A 41 5.65 3.43 2.62
C ALA A 41 5.74 4.19 3.94
N LEU A 42 4.70 4.96 4.26
CA LEU A 42 4.62 5.72 5.51
C LEU A 42 4.62 4.79 6.73
N ALA A 43 3.85 3.69 6.69
CA ALA A 43 3.82 2.68 7.74
C ALA A 43 5.20 2.02 7.93
N CYS A 44 5.83 1.58 6.83
CA CYS A 44 7.15 0.95 6.86
C CYS A 44 8.24 1.91 7.38
N LEU A 45 8.23 3.17 6.95
CA LEU A 45 9.17 4.19 7.44
C LEU A 45 8.96 4.45 8.93
N ASN A 46 7.70 4.57 9.36
CA ASN A 46 7.34 4.84 10.75
C ASN A 46 7.84 3.73 11.69
N TYR A 47 7.51 2.47 11.40
CA TYR A 47 7.98 1.34 12.21
C TYR A 47 9.49 1.10 12.08
N GLY A 48 10.08 1.35 10.90
CA GLY A 48 11.52 1.26 10.70
C GLY A 48 12.29 2.21 11.62
N VAL A 49 11.89 3.48 11.68
CA VAL A 49 12.49 4.47 12.60
C VAL A 49 12.24 4.09 14.06
N ASN A 50 11.02 3.70 14.41
CA ASN A 50 10.67 3.32 15.78
C ASN A 50 11.55 2.17 16.32
N THR A 51 11.74 1.11 15.54
CA THR A 51 12.55 -0.04 15.94
C THR A 51 14.06 0.26 16.03
N ILE A 52 14.54 1.32 15.37
CA ILE A 52 15.93 1.79 15.48
C ILE A 52 16.12 2.62 16.74
N VAL A 53 15.25 3.62 16.96
CA VAL A 53 15.38 4.59 18.06
C VAL A 53 15.16 3.91 19.41
N TRP A 54 14.15 3.04 19.54
CA TRP A 54 13.81 2.34 20.78
C TRP A 54 14.33 0.91 20.87
N ARG A 55 15.43 0.60 20.16
CA ARG A 55 15.98 -0.77 20.08
C ARG A 55 16.32 -1.43 21.43
N SER A 56 16.60 -0.66 22.46
CA SER A 56 17.10 -1.16 23.77
C SER A 56 16.82 -0.16 24.91
N THR A 57 15.73 0.59 24.77
CA THR A 57 15.36 1.68 25.68
C THR A 57 13.88 2.01 25.52
N VAL A 58 13.31 2.59 26.56
CA VAL A 58 11.94 3.10 26.59
C VAL A 58 11.89 4.61 26.84
N ILE A 59 13.05 5.25 26.93
CA ILE A 59 13.17 6.69 27.19
C ILE A 59 12.56 7.46 26.02
N ASP A 60 11.76 8.47 26.32
CA ASP A 60 11.18 9.38 25.33
C ASP A 60 12.22 10.39 24.83
N TYR A 61 13.08 9.97 23.90
CA TYR A 61 14.07 10.85 23.27
C TYR A 61 13.46 11.83 22.25
N ALA A 62 12.29 11.50 21.69
CA ALA A 62 11.70 12.24 20.59
C ALA A 62 10.17 12.34 20.74
N PRO A 63 9.67 13.17 21.67
CA PRO A 63 8.23 13.25 21.97
C PRO A 63 7.39 13.66 20.76
N VAL A 64 7.89 14.63 19.97
CA VAL A 64 7.23 15.11 18.75
C VAL A 64 7.13 14.01 17.70
N TRP A 65 8.16 13.17 17.60
CA TRP A 65 8.11 12.01 16.72
C TRP A 65 7.06 11.01 17.20
N CYS A 66 6.96 10.72 18.50
CA CYS A 66 5.96 9.80 19.01
C CYS A 66 4.52 10.31 18.83
N ASP A 67 4.28 11.61 18.93
CA ASP A 67 2.97 12.19 18.57
C ASP A 67 2.61 11.90 17.12
N ILE A 68 3.53 12.15 16.19
CA ILE A 68 3.30 11.93 14.76
C ILE A 68 3.16 10.42 14.48
N SER A 69 4.07 9.64 15.04
CA SER A 69 4.17 8.19 14.84
C SER A 69 2.91 7.46 15.29
N SER A 70 2.41 7.78 16.48
CA SER A 70 1.19 7.17 17.02
C SER A 70 -0.01 7.46 16.12
N ARG A 71 -0.16 8.68 15.59
CA ARG A 71 -1.24 9.02 14.65
C ARG A 71 -1.07 8.37 13.28
N ILE A 72 0.16 8.21 12.79
CA ILE A 72 0.46 7.44 11.57
C ILE A 72 0.00 5.98 11.73
N ILE A 73 0.26 5.37 12.90
CA ILE A 73 -0.18 3.99 13.18
C ILE A 73 -1.70 3.87 13.10
N VAL A 74 -2.43 4.80 13.74
CA VAL A 74 -3.91 4.84 13.67
C VAL A 74 -4.39 5.03 12.23
N ALA A 75 -3.81 5.99 11.51
CA ALA A 75 -4.22 6.30 10.14
C ALA A 75 -3.93 5.16 9.16
N THR A 76 -2.77 4.52 9.25
CA THR A 76 -2.36 3.43 8.34
C THR A 76 -3.20 2.17 8.52
N ALA A 77 -3.70 1.91 9.74
CA ALA A 77 -4.60 0.80 10.03
C ALA A 77 -5.90 0.82 9.19
N VAL A 78 -6.36 2.02 8.79
CA VAL A 78 -7.50 2.19 7.87
C VAL A 78 -7.10 2.72 6.49
N GLY A 79 -5.95 3.37 6.37
CA GLY A 79 -5.42 3.96 5.13
C GLY A 79 -5.06 2.92 4.07
N ILE A 80 -4.42 1.82 4.48
CA ILE A 80 -4.09 0.72 3.57
C ILE A 80 -5.38 0.01 3.08
N PRO A 81 -6.33 -0.38 3.96
CA PRO A 81 -7.62 -0.93 3.54
C PRO A 81 -8.46 0.01 2.67
N THR A 82 -8.50 1.31 2.98
CA THR A 82 -9.27 2.28 2.17
C THR A 82 -8.64 2.50 0.79
N ALA A 83 -7.31 2.46 0.69
CA ALA A 83 -6.64 2.45 -0.61
C ALA A 83 -6.97 1.19 -1.42
N SER A 84 -7.01 0.03 -0.78
CA SER A 84 -7.46 -1.24 -1.38
C SER A 84 -8.93 -1.17 -1.83
N LEU A 85 -9.81 -0.56 -1.04
CA LEU A 85 -11.20 -0.28 -1.41
C LEU A 85 -11.28 0.59 -2.67
N CYS A 86 -10.48 1.65 -2.76
CA CYS A 86 -10.42 2.49 -3.97
C CYS A 86 -9.97 1.69 -5.20
N ILE A 87 -9.02 0.76 -5.06
CA ILE A 87 -8.61 -0.16 -6.13
C ILE A 87 -9.79 -1.06 -6.53
N ASN A 88 -10.44 -1.73 -5.57
CA ASN A 88 -11.61 -2.59 -5.82
C ASN A 88 -12.75 -1.84 -6.52
N ARG A 89 -13.07 -0.62 -6.06
CA ARG A 89 -14.09 0.25 -6.67
C ARG A 89 -13.75 0.61 -8.11
N ARG A 90 -12.48 0.89 -8.41
CA ARG A 90 -12.03 1.16 -9.79
C ARG A 90 -12.13 -0.09 -10.67
N LEU A 91 -11.72 -1.26 -10.16
CA LEU A 91 -11.83 -2.53 -10.87
C LEU A 91 -13.28 -2.85 -11.22
N TYR A 92 -14.19 -2.68 -10.26
CA TYR A 92 -15.62 -2.86 -10.49
C TYR A 92 -16.14 -1.95 -11.59
N LYS A 93 -15.80 -0.66 -11.55
CA LYS A 93 -16.18 0.30 -12.59
C LYS A 93 -15.70 -0.15 -13.96
N ILE A 94 -14.44 -0.56 -14.09
CA ILE A 94 -13.87 -1.04 -15.34
C ILE A 94 -14.61 -2.29 -15.84
N ALA A 95 -14.87 -3.27 -14.97
CA ALA A 95 -15.61 -4.49 -15.33
C ALA A 95 -17.08 -4.20 -15.70
N SER A 96 -17.66 -3.15 -15.12
CA SER A 96 -19.06 -2.74 -15.31
C SER A 96 -19.30 -1.79 -16.50
N MET A 97 -18.26 -1.16 -17.05
CA MET A 97 -18.41 -0.17 -18.11
C MET A 97 -18.74 -0.81 -19.47
N LYS A 98 -19.63 -0.17 -20.22
CA LYS A 98 -19.78 -0.36 -21.67
C LYS A 98 -18.87 0.63 -22.38
N ILE A 99 -18.38 0.28 -23.57
CA ILE A 99 -17.39 1.01 -24.38
C ILE A 99 -17.87 2.45 -24.63
N ILE A 100 -17.57 3.38 -23.71
CA ILE A 100 -17.87 4.80 -23.82
C ILE A 100 -16.64 5.56 -23.29
N SER A 101 -16.26 6.63 -23.97
CA SER A 101 -15.14 7.47 -23.59
C SER A 101 -15.40 8.15 -22.24
N VAL A 102 -14.49 7.96 -21.27
CA VAL A 102 -14.57 8.60 -19.96
C VAL A 102 -14.15 10.08 -20.09
N SER A 103 -15.05 10.98 -19.71
CA SER A 103 -14.82 12.43 -19.75
C SER A 103 -13.75 12.88 -18.72
N LYS A 104 -13.13 14.05 -18.95
CA LYS A 104 -12.18 14.64 -17.99
C LYS A 104 -12.84 14.94 -16.64
N ALA A 105 -14.12 15.35 -16.64
CA ALA A 105 -14.88 15.64 -15.43
C ALA A 105 -15.09 14.38 -14.58
N GLU A 106 -15.42 13.26 -15.21
CA GLU A 106 -15.58 11.97 -14.52
C GLU A 106 -14.27 11.48 -13.90
N LYS A 107 -13.13 11.66 -14.59
CA LYS A 107 -11.81 11.34 -14.03
C LYS A 107 -11.50 12.17 -12.77
N ARG A 108 -11.79 13.48 -12.80
CA ARG A 108 -11.61 14.36 -11.63
C ARG A 108 -12.52 13.97 -10.47
N ARG A 109 -13.80 13.68 -10.75
CA ARG A 109 -14.75 13.21 -9.74
C ARG A 109 -14.32 11.87 -9.13
N ALA A 110 -13.81 10.95 -9.95
CA ALA A 110 -13.28 9.67 -9.47
C ALA A 110 -12.08 9.89 -8.52
N LEU A 111 -11.13 10.74 -8.91
CA LEU A 111 -9.99 11.12 -8.07
C LEU A 111 -10.43 11.73 -6.73
N LEU A 112 -11.37 12.69 -6.77
CA LEU A 112 -11.87 13.33 -5.54
C LEU A 112 -12.50 12.30 -4.59
N VAL A 113 -13.33 11.39 -5.11
CA VAL A 113 -13.92 10.34 -4.29
C VAL A 113 -12.86 9.42 -3.71
N ASP A 114 -11.84 9.06 -4.49
CA ASP A 114 -10.77 8.19 -3.99
C ASP A 114 -9.93 8.88 -2.92
N LEU A 115 -9.71 10.20 -3.01
CA LEU A 115 -9.04 10.99 -1.97
C LEU A 115 -9.89 11.14 -0.70
N LEU A 116 -11.20 11.37 -0.84
CA LEU A 116 -12.11 11.41 0.30
C LEU A 116 -12.15 10.08 1.05
N ILE A 117 -12.14 8.95 0.33
CA ILE A 117 -12.11 7.62 0.94
C ILE A 117 -10.73 7.32 1.52
N GLY A 118 -9.66 7.45 0.72
CA GLY A 118 -8.33 6.98 1.10
C GLY A 118 -7.49 7.96 1.94
N VAL A 119 -7.94 9.21 2.12
CA VAL A 119 -7.30 10.19 3.03
C VAL A 119 -8.31 10.72 4.05
N GLY A 120 -9.53 11.03 3.61
CA GLY A 120 -10.56 11.55 4.52
C GLY A 120 -10.91 10.59 5.66
N ILE A 121 -11.12 9.30 5.38
CA ILE A 121 -11.42 8.30 6.41
C ILE A 121 -10.25 8.16 7.41
N PRO A 122 -8.97 7.98 7.00
CA PRO A 122 -7.84 8.00 7.93
C PRO A 122 -7.73 9.24 8.81
N VAL A 123 -8.02 10.44 8.27
CA VAL A 123 -8.02 11.69 9.03
C VAL A 123 -9.13 11.70 10.08
N VAL A 124 -10.35 11.29 9.70
CA VAL A 124 -11.47 11.16 10.65
C VAL A 124 -11.14 10.13 11.71
N GLN A 125 -10.50 9.01 11.35
CA GLN A 125 -10.10 7.97 12.28
C GLN A 125 -9.14 8.49 13.36
N ILE A 126 -8.19 9.36 13.01
CA ILE A 126 -7.30 10.00 13.98
C ILE A 126 -8.11 10.80 15.02
N VAL A 127 -9.12 11.54 14.57
CA VAL A 127 -9.98 12.35 15.45
C VAL A 127 -10.85 11.44 16.34
N MET A 128 -11.44 10.39 15.77
CA MET A 128 -12.28 9.45 16.52
C MET A 128 -11.49 8.66 17.55
N GLN A 129 -10.26 8.24 17.23
CA GLN A 129 -9.38 7.55 18.18
C GLN A 129 -9.00 8.47 19.34
N TYR A 130 -8.81 9.77 19.11
CA TYR A 130 -8.46 10.72 20.18
C TYR A 130 -9.54 10.77 21.27
N ILE A 131 -10.82 10.66 20.92
CA ILE A 131 -11.95 10.65 21.89
C ILE A 131 -11.84 9.52 22.92
N VAL A 132 -11.21 8.41 22.53
CA VAL A 132 -11.06 7.20 23.36
C VAL A 132 -9.61 6.92 23.72
N SER A 133 -8.74 7.91 23.56
CA SER A 133 -7.33 7.85 23.96
C SER A 133 -7.24 8.27 25.43
N GLY A 134 -6.71 7.41 26.30
CA GLY A 134 -6.59 7.73 27.74
C GLY A 134 -5.42 8.68 28.05
N HIS A 135 -4.34 8.56 27.29
CA HIS A 135 -3.14 9.38 27.43
C HIS A 135 -2.44 9.51 26.08
N ARG A 136 -1.31 10.22 26.05
CA ARG A 136 -0.67 10.70 24.82
C ARG A 136 -0.26 9.57 23.88
N PHE A 137 0.58 8.65 24.37
CA PHE A 137 1.04 7.44 23.69
C PHE A 137 1.83 6.55 24.66
N ASP A 138 2.10 5.33 24.24
CA ASP A 138 3.00 4.40 24.91
C ASP A 138 4.34 4.27 24.15
N ILE A 139 5.40 3.93 24.87
CA ILE A 139 6.68 3.52 24.30
C ILE A 139 6.96 2.08 24.71
N TYR A 140 7.11 1.20 23.72
CA TYR A 140 7.44 -0.21 23.91
C TYR A 140 8.89 -0.47 23.47
N GLU A 141 9.71 -1.05 24.34
CA GLU A 141 11.10 -1.39 23.98
C GLU A 141 11.14 -2.35 22.77
N GLU A 142 12.08 -2.15 21.85
CA GLU A 142 12.24 -2.83 20.55
C GLU A 142 11.12 -2.58 19.52
N PHE A 143 10.02 -1.93 19.90
CA PHE A 143 8.90 -1.64 19.02
C PHE A 143 8.76 -0.14 18.72
N GLY A 144 8.92 0.71 19.75
CA GLY A 144 8.84 2.18 19.72
C GLY A 144 7.47 2.75 20.12
N CYS A 145 7.13 3.92 19.60
CA CYS A 145 5.91 4.64 19.94
C CYS A 145 4.66 3.90 19.44
N TYR A 146 3.60 3.85 20.25
CA TYR A 146 2.32 3.25 19.88
C TYR A 146 1.15 4.05 20.46
N PRO A 147 0.03 4.22 19.72
CA PRO A 147 -1.14 4.89 20.25
C PRO A 147 -1.74 4.07 21.40
N PHE A 148 -2.12 4.76 22.48
CA PHE A 148 -2.93 4.13 23.52
C PHE A 148 -4.41 4.33 23.23
N MET A 149 -5.22 3.33 23.57
CA MET A 149 -6.67 3.40 23.45
C MET A 149 -7.27 2.74 24.68
N TYR A 150 -8.15 3.47 25.36
CA TYR A 150 -8.83 2.97 26.55
C TYR A 150 -9.86 1.91 26.14
N ASN A 151 -9.78 0.72 26.76
CA ASN A 151 -10.69 -0.39 26.42
C ASN A 151 -12.09 -0.17 27.01
N THR A 152 -12.87 0.66 26.32
CA THR A 152 -14.25 0.96 26.65
C THR A 152 -15.19 0.58 25.50
N TRP A 153 -16.47 0.39 25.78
CA TRP A 153 -17.48 0.09 24.76
C TRP A 153 -17.50 1.11 23.61
N LEU A 154 -17.19 2.39 23.89
CA LEU A 154 -17.17 3.46 22.90
C LEU A 154 -15.97 3.35 21.93
N ALA A 155 -14.87 2.72 22.33
CA ALA A 155 -13.68 2.56 21.50
C ALA A 155 -13.93 1.67 20.28
N TYR A 156 -14.87 0.73 20.38
CA TYR A 156 -15.21 -0.20 19.32
C TYR A 156 -15.82 0.49 18.09
N PRO A 157 -16.97 1.18 18.19
CA PRO A 157 -17.57 1.88 17.06
C PRO A 157 -16.75 3.09 16.60
N LEU A 158 -15.96 3.71 17.47
CA LEU A 158 -15.15 4.88 17.10
C LEU A 158 -13.83 4.52 16.44
N SER A 159 -13.20 3.40 16.80
CA SER A 159 -11.84 3.09 16.36
C SER A 159 -11.66 1.65 15.86
N VAL A 160 -12.06 0.65 16.64
CA VAL A 160 -11.61 -0.76 16.42
C VAL A 160 -12.24 -1.42 15.20
N VAL A 161 -13.52 -1.19 14.91
CA VAL A 161 -14.25 -1.98 13.89
C VAL A 161 -14.02 -1.54 12.45
N TRP A 162 -13.45 -0.35 12.24
CA TRP A 162 -13.38 0.28 10.92
C TRP A 162 -12.61 -0.52 9.87
N PRO A 163 -11.44 -1.11 10.15
CA PRO A 163 -10.74 -1.96 9.16
C PRO A 163 -11.61 -3.13 8.69
N ILE A 164 -12.45 -3.71 9.56
CA ILE A 164 -13.37 -4.80 9.22
C ILE A 164 -14.50 -4.29 8.31
N ILE A 165 -15.11 -3.16 8.66
CA ILE A 165 -16.17 -2.54 7.85
C ILE A 165 -15.64 -2.23 6.44
N ILE A 166 -14.45 -1.62 6.35
CA ILE A 166 -13.81 -1.32 5.07
C ILE A 166 -13.53 -2.61 4.29
N GLY A 167 -13.04 -3.66 4.95
CA GLY A 167 -12.84 -4.99 4.38
C GLY A 167 -14.13 -5.57 3.80
N ILE A 168 -15.24 -5.55 4.54
CA ILE A 168 -16.54 -6.04 4.07
C ILE A 168 -17.02 -5.27 2.82
N VAL A 169 -16.89 -3.94 2.82
CA VAL A 169 -17.25 -3.12 1.65
C VAL A 169 -16.35 -3.47 0.46
N SER A 170 -15.04 -3.65 0.68
CA SER A 170 -14.09 -4.11 -0.34
C SER A 170 -14.47 -5.49 -0.89
N ALA A 171 -14.91 -6.43 -0.04
CA ALA A 171 -15.37 -7.75 -0.45
C ALA A 171 -16.58 -7.67 -1.38
N VAL A 172 -17.55 -6.80 -1.08
CA VAL A 172 -18.71 -6.57 -1.96
C VAL A 172 -18.25 -6.09 -3.34
N TYR A 173 -17.37 -5.09 -3.41
CA TYR A 173 -16.83 -4.63 -4.71
C TYR A 173 -16.03 -5.71 -5.44
N CYS A 174 -15.26 -6.52 -4.72
CA CYS A 174 -14.51 -7.65 -5.29
C CYS A 174 -15.47 -8.68 -5.93
N ILE A 175 -16.51 -9.11 -5.21
CA ILE A 175 -17.53 -10.04 -5.71
C ILE A 175 -18.24 -9.46 -6.93
N LEU A 176 -18.66 -8.19 -6.87
CA LEU A 176 -19.32 -7.51 -7.99
C LEU A 176 -18.41 -7.40 -9.22
N SER A 177 -17.11 -7.14 -9.02
CA SER A 177 -16.10 -7.10 -10.09
C SER A 177 -15.96 -8.46 -10.77
N LEU A 178 -15.85 -9.54 -9.98
CA LEU A 178 -15.76 -10.90 -10.48
C LEU A 178 -17.01 -11.31 -11.25
N ARG A 179 -18.20 -10.99 -10.73
CA ARG A 179 -19.48 -11.27 -11.42
C ARG A 179 -19.59 -10.52 -12.74
N ALA A 180 -19.27 -9.22 -12.75
CA ALA A 180 -19.30 -8.41 -13.96
C ALA A 180 -18.30 -8.93 -15.02
N PHE A 181 -17.10 -9.32 -14.58
CA PHE A 181 -16.09 -9.92 -15.44
C PHE A 181 -16.55 -11.27 -16.01
N ALA A 182 -17.14 -12.15 -15.20
CA ALA A 182 -17.63 -13.45 -15.63
C ALA A 182 -18.74 -13.31 -16.68
N GLN A 183 -19.67 -12.38 -16.48
CA GLN A 183 -20.77 -12.12 -17.41
C GLN A 183 -20.32 -11.55 -18.76
N ARG A 184 -19.21 -10.82 -18.78
CA ARG A 184 -18.77 -10.04 -19.95
C ARG A 184 -17.40 -10.46 -20.46
N ARG A 185 -16.99 -11.70 -20.19
CA ARG A 185 -15.63 -12.18 -20.46
C ARG A 185 -15.18 -11.96 -21.91
N ALA A 186 -16.09 -12.19 -22.87
CA ALA A 186 -15.82 -11.97 -24.30
C ALA A 186 -15.58 -10.48 -24.62
N GLN A 187 -16.49 -9.60 -24.20
CA GLN A 187 -16.40 -8.15 -24.41
C GLN A 187 -15.22 -7.51 -23.66
N PHE A 188 -14.87 -8.05 -22.49
CA PHE A 188 -13.76 -7.57 -21.69
C PHE A 188 -12.41 -7.82 -22.36
N SER A 189 -12.24 -8.99 -22.98
CA SER A 189 -11.00 -9.31 -23.72
C SER A 189 -10.77 -8.32 -24.87
N GLU A 190 -11.84 -7.94 -25.56
CA GLU A 190 -11.83 -6.99 -26.68
C GLU A 190 -11.66 -5.52 -26.20
N PHE A 191 -12.29 -5.14 -25.09
CA PHE A 191 -12.14 -3.80 -24.52
C PHE A 191 -10.73 -3.54 -24.00
N VAL A 192 -10.13 -4.56 -23.37
CA VAL A 192 -8.78 -4.45 -22.81
C VAL A 192 -7.70 -4.50 -23.89
N SER A 193 -7.93 -5.19 -25.01
CA SER A 193 -7.01 -5.14 -26.15
C SER A 193 -7.09 -3.82 -26.92
N SER A 194 -8.25 -3.17 -26.96
CA SER A 194 -8.47 -1.90 -27.68
C SER A 194 -8.14 -0.64 -26.86
N SER A 195 -8.10 -0.73 -25.53
CA SER A 195 -7.79 0.42 -24.66
C SER A 195 -6.28 0.61 -24.46
N SER A 196 -5.74 1.71 -25.01
CA SER A 196 -4.33 2.11 -24.87
C SER A 196 -3.87 2.40 -23.43
N GLY A 197 -4.79 2.57 -22.47
CA GLY A 197 -4.49 2.96 -21.09
C GLY A 197 -4.45 1.84 -20.05
N LEU A 198 -4.93 0.62 -20.36
CA LEU A 198 -5.04 -0.47 -19.38
C LEU A 198 -4.87 -1.85 -20.02
N SER A 199 -3.75 -2.52 -19.74
CA SER A 199 -3.51 -3.92 -20.13
C SER A 199 -4.22 -4.92 -19.21
N ALA A 200 -4.63 -6.06 -19.75
CA ALA A 200 -5.25 -7.19 -19.02
C ALA A 200 -4.39 -7.62 -17.83
N ASN A 201 -3.08 -7.73 -18.07
CA ASN A 201 -2.12 -8.12 -17.05
C ASN A 201 -2.11 -7.13 -15.88
N ARG A 202 -2.24 -5.82 -16.16
CA ARG A 202 -2.34 -4.81 -15.08
C ARG A 202 -3.64 -4.95 -14.29
N TYR A 203 -4.77 -5.21 -14.96
CA TYR A 203 -6.05 -5.43 -14.29
C TYR A 203 -6.01 -6.63 -13.33
N PHE A 204 -5.56 -7.80 -13.79
CA PHE A 204 -5.50 -9.00 -12.95
C PHE A 204 -4.56 -8.86 -11.76
N ARG A 205 -3.44 -8.16 -11.93
CA ARG A 205 -2.51 -7.89 -10.82
C ARG A 205 -3.10 -6.96 -9.76
N LEU A 206 -3.85 -5.93 -10.18
CA LEU A 206 -4.60 -5.09 -9.26
C LEU A 206 -5.67 -5.88 -8.51
N MET A 207 -6.37 -6.79 -9.20
CA MET A 207 -7.37 -7.66 -8.58
C MET A 207 -6.74 -8.65 -7.60
N ALA A 208 -5.59 -9.25 -7.94
CA ALA A 208 -4.85 -10.13 -7.05
C ALA A 208 -4.35 -9.40 -5.81
N LEU A 209 -3.77 -8.21 -5.97
CA LEU A 209 -3.35 -7.35 -4.84
C LEU A 209 -4.52 -7.02 -3.92
N ALA A 210 -5.64 -6.54 -4.47
CA ALA A 210 -6.79 -6.13 -3.69
C ALA A 210 -7.48 -7.30 -2.98
N THR A 211 -7.46 -8.50 -3.60
CA THR A 211 -7.97 -9.73 -2.98
C THR A 211 -7.04 -10.24 -1.89
N ALA A 212 -5.72 -10.20 -2.10
CA ALA A 212 -4.73 -10.59 -1.09
C ALA A 212 -4.82 -9.69 0.15
N GLU A 213 -4.96 -8.38 -0.06
CA GLU A 213 -5.16 -7.42 1.03
C GLU A 213 -6.46 -7.74 1.80
N LEU A 214 -7.57 -7.98 1.10
CA LEU A 214 -8.84 -8.32 1.73
C LEU A 214 -8.75 -9.58 2.61
N LEU A 215 -8.14 -10.65 2.06
CA LEU A 215 -8.03 -11.96 2.72
C LEU A 215 -7.04 -11.97 3.88
N CYS A 216 -6.07 -11.06 3.90
CA CYS A 216 -5.11 -10.96 4.99
C CYS A 216 -5.55 -9.95 6.05
N THR A 217 -5.89 -8.72 5.66
CA THR A 217 -6.13 -7.63 6.60
C THR A 217 -7.44 -7.79 7.37
N THR A 218 -8.52 -8.24 6.72
CA THR A 218 -9.84 -8.35 7.37
C THR A 218 -9.82 -9.40 8.51
N PRO A 219 -9.28 -10.61 8.31
CA PRO A 219 -9.15 -11.57 9.41
C PRO A 219 -8.20 -11.12 10.51
N ILE A 220 -7.09 -10.45 10.17
CA ILE A 220 -6.18 -9.87 11.17
C ILE A 220 -6.91 -8.84 12.03
N ALA A 221 -7.70 -7.96 11.41
CA ALA A 221 -8.49 -6.96 12.13
C ALA A 221 -9.58 -7.60 13.01
N ALA A 222 -10.26 -8.65 12.51
CA ALA A 222 -11.24 -9.41 13.28
C ALA A 222 -10.61 -10.11 14.49
N TYR A 223 -9.41 -10.66 14.34
CA TYR A 223 -8.65 -11.23 15.46
C TYR A 223 -8.23 -10.15 16.45
N GLY A 224 -7.79 -8.97 15.99
CA GLY A 224 -7.51 -7.82 16.84
C GLY A 224 -8.73 -7.37 17.66
N LEU A 225 -9.92 -7.34 17.04
CA LEU A 225 -11.18 -7.07 17.73
C LEU A 225 -11.45 -8.12 18.82
N TYR A 226 -11.28 -9.41 18.51
CA TYR A 226 -11.43 -10.50 19.49
C TYR A 226 -10.48 -10.34 20.68
N LEU A 227 -9.21 -9.98 20.44
CA LEU A 227 -8.23 -9.76 21.50
C LEU A 227 -8.62 -8.59 22.41
N ASN A 228 -9.13 -7.48 21.86
CA ASN A 228 -9.58 -6.34 22.66
C ASN A 228 -10.78 -6.70 23.55
N LEU A 229 -11.74 -7.45 23.01
CA LEU A 229 -12.94 -7.91 23.75
C LEU A 229 -12.59 -8.95 24.83
N SER A 230 -11.54 -9.73 24.62
CA SER A 230 -11.13 -10.82 25.52
C SER A 230 -10.07 -10.40 26.55
N ALA A 231 -9.52 -9.18 26.44
CA ALA A 231 -8.45 -8.69 27.31
C ALA A 231 -8.90 -8.50 28.77
N GLY A 232 -10.20 -8.29 29.00
CA GLY A 232 -10.78 -8.05 30.32
C GLY A 232 -12.17 -7.43 30.21
N PRO A 233 -12.85 -7.17 31.35
CA PRO A 233 -14.11 -6.46 31.33
C PRO A 233 -13.93 -5.05 30.74
N LEU A 234 -14.93 -4.61 29.98
CA LEU A 234 -14.92 -3.26 29.40
C LEU A 234 -15.05 -2.22 30.50
N SER A 235 -14.17 -1.22 30.48
CA SER A 235 -14.27 -0.08 31.38
C SER A 235 -15.38 0.88 30.92
N PRO A 236 -16.13 1.49 31.85
CA PRO A 236 -17.14 2.48 31.49
C PRO A 236 -16.49 3.75 30.92
N TRP A 237 -17.08 4.32 29.87
CA TRP A 237 -16.76 5.68 29.43
C TRP A 237 -17.64 6.65 30.21
N ILE A 238 -17.07 7.37 31.19
CA ILE A 238 -17.83 8.22 32.13
C ILE A 238 -17.97 9.64 31.59
N SER A 239 -16.85 10.31 31.32
CA SER A 239 -16.80 11.68 30.81
C SER A 239 -15.50 11.95 30.06
N TRP A 240 -15.47 13.02 29.27
CA TRP A 240 -14.26 13.48 28.59
C TRP A 240 -13.11 13.73 29.58
N GLU A 241 -13.41 14.43 30.69
CA GLU A 241 -12.45 14.79 31.74
C GLU A 241 -11.87 13.55 32.43
N ASN A 242 -12.67 12.49 32.61
CA ASN A 242 -12.20 11.26 33.22
C ASN A 242 -11.24 10.49 32.30
N VAL A 243 -11.58 10.38 31.00
CA VAL A 243 -10.73 9.67 30.03
C VAL A 243 -9.45 10.44 29.75
N HIS A 244 -9.50 11.77 29.74
CA HIS A 244 -8.34 12.64 29.45
C HIS A 244 -7.68 13.21 30.72
N TYR A 245 -7.93 12.59 31.88
CA TYR A 245 -7.27 13.01 33.11
C TYR A 245 -5.76 12.76 33.01
N ASP A 246 -4.98 13.83 33.21
CA ASP A 246 -3.51 13.81 33.03
C ASP A 246 -3.05 13.22 31.68
N TYR A 247 -3.72 13.63 30.60
CA TYR A 247 -3.50 13.09 29.25
C TYR A 247 -2.03 13.16 28.77
N SER A 248 -1.23 14.10 29.29
CA SER A 248 0.19 14.26 28.92
C SER A 248 1.09 13.09 29.32
N GLN A 249 0.60 12.14 30.12
CA GLN A 249 1.36 10.97 30.53
C GLN A 249 1.83 10.12 29.33
N VAL A 250 3.04 9.58 29.47
CA VAL A 250 3.66 8.66 28.53
C VAL A 250 4.08 7.42 29.31
N HIS A 251 3.45 6.28 29.03
CA HIS A 251 3.84 5.03 29.65
C HIS A 251 4.97 4.35 28.89
N GLN A 252 5.86 3.71 29.64
CA GLN A 252 7.09 3.12 29.13
C GLN A 252 7.13 1.65 29.54
N TYR A 253 7.16 0.76 28.55
CA TYR A 253 7.07 -0.69 28.75
C TYR A 253 8.33 -1.39 28.26
N PRO A 254 9.21 -1.84 29.17
CA PRO A 254 10.35 -2.68 28.83
C PRO A 254 9.93 -3.99 28.15
N SER A 255 10.83 -4.56 27.37
CA SER A 255 10.60 -5.76 26.58
C SER A 255 10.16 -6.95 27.42
N VAL A 256 10.68 -7.09 28.64
CA VAL A 256 10.27 -8.15 29.58
C VAL A 256 8.79 -8.06 29.95
N ILE A 257 8.21 -6.85 30.04
CA ILE A 257 6.82 -6.65 30.45
C ILE A 257 5.88 -6.96 29.28
N TRP A 258 6.07 -6.29 28.15
CA TRP A 258 5.12 -6.46 27.04
C TRP A 258 5.22 -7.84 26.39
N ARG A 259 6.40 -8.50 26.43
CA ARG A 259 6.58 -9.87 25.94
C ARG A 259 6.00 -10.94 26.85
N ALA A 260 5.66 -10.61 28.10
CA ALA A 260 5.00 -11.56 28.99
C ALA A 260 3.63 -11.99 28.45
N SER A 261 2.95 -11.11 27.69
CA SER A 261 1.69 -11.43 27.01
C SER A 261 1.92 -11.94 25.59
N ARG A 262 1.59 -13.21 25.35
CA ARG A 262 1.61 -13.80 23.99
C ARG A 262 0.71 -13.03 23.02
N ALA A 263 -0.42 -12.51 23.48
CA ALA A 263 -1.33 -11.72 22.66
C ALA A 263 -0.67 -10.44 22.16
N ASN A 264 0.04 -9.71 23.03
CA ASN A 264 0.77 -8.50 22.67
C ASN A 264 1.89 -8.79 21.68
N VAL A 265 2.65 -9.87 21.91
CA VAL A 265 3.71 -10.32 20.99
C VAL A 265 3.15 -10.55 19.59
N ILE A 266 2.04 -11.28 19.46
CA ILE A 266 1.41 -11.56 18.17
C ILE A 266 0.89 -10.26 17.53
N ALA A 267 0.16 -9.42 18.26
CA ALA A 267 -0.41 -8.19 17.74
C ALA A 267 0.66 -7.21 17.23
N PHE A 268 1.75 -7.05 17.98
CA PHE A 268 2.86 -6.18 17.59
C PHE A 268 3.62 -6.73 16.39
N HIS A 269 3.92 -8.03 16.35
CA HIS A 269 4.56 -8.61 15.17
C HIS A 269 3.69 -8.52 13.93
N LEU A 270 2.38 -8.74 14.03
CA LEU A 270 1.46 -8.54 12.90
C LEU A 270 1.47 -7.08 12.43
N SER A 271 1.43 -6.12 13.36
CA SER A 271 1.48 -4.68 13.05
C SER A 271 2.77 -4.29 12.33
N LEU A 272 3.91 -4.86 12.74
CA LEU A 272 5.22 -4.61 12.15
C LEU A 272 5.36 -5.23 10.77
N TRP A 273 5.02 -6.51 10.62
CA TRP A 273 5.29 -7.28 9.39
C TRP A 273 4.23 -7.10 8.30
N ALA A 274 2.99 -6.76 8.63
CA ALA A 274 1.94 -6.60 7.63
C ALA A 274 2.25 -5.51 6.58
N PRO A 275 2.68 -4.29 6.94
CA PRO A 275 3.07 -3.27 5.95
C PRO A 275 4.26 -3.70 5.08
N VAL A 276 5.25 -4.38 5.67
CA VAL A 276 6.42 -4.90 4.95
C VAL A 276 5.99 -5.94 3.91
N PHE A 277 5.10 -6.86 4.30
CA PHE A 277 4.52 -7.83 3.38
C PHE A 277 3.73 -7.15 2.26
N CYS A 278 2.87 -6.18 2.59
CA CYS A 278 2.13 -5.37 1.62
C CYS A 278 3.05 -4.70 0.60
N ALA A 279 4.19 -4.16 1.03
CA ALA A 279 5.17 -3.52 0.16
C ALA A 279 5.84 -4.48 -0.81
N PHE A 280 6.32 -5.62 -0.32
CA PHE A 280 6.97 -6.62 -1.18
C PHE A 280 5.99 -7.30 -2.13
N VAL A 281 4.77 -7.60 -1.70
CA VAL A 281 3.71 -8.12 -2.58
C VAL A 281 3.38 -7.12 -3.68
N PHE A 282 3.24 -5.83 -3.34
CA PHE A 282 3.03 -4.78 -4.32
C PHE A 282 4.16 -4.73 -5.34
N PHE A 283 5.42 -4.69 -4.87
CA PHE A 283 6.58 -4.63 -5.74
C PHE A 283 6.72 -5.90 -6.61
N ALA A 284 6.39 -7.08 -6.09
CA ALA A 284 6.37 -8.31 -6.87
C ALA A 284 5.39 -8.21 -8.05
N PHE A 285 4.17 -7.68 -7.82
CA PHE A 285 3.19 -7.51 -8.88
C PHE A 285 3.55 -6.40 -9.89
N PHE A 286 4.00 -5.24 -9.41
CA PHE A 286 4.14 -4.03 -10.25
C PHE A 286 5.58 -3.67 -10.60
N GLY A 287 6.54 -3.99 -9.75
CA GLY A 287 7.96 -3.69 -9.94
C GLY A 287 8.61 -4.49 -11.08
N PHE A 288 8.16 -5.72 -11.33
CA PHE A 288 8.69 -6.58 -12.41
C PHE A 288 7.87 -6.54 -13.70
N ALA A 289 6.83 -5.73 -13.75
CA ALA A 289 5.97 -5.54 -14.92
C ALA A 289 6.76 -5.11 -16.17
N ASP A 290 6.35 -5.54 -17.36
CA ASP A 290 6.90 -5.00 -18.63
C ASP A 290 6.76 -3.48 -18.73
N GLU A 291 5.72 -2.94 -18.11
CA GLU A 291 5.53 -1.50 -17.99
C GLU A 291 6.57 -0.83 -17.09
N ALA A 292 6.86 -1.43 -15.93
CA ALA A 292 7.88 -0.93 -15.02
C ALA A 292 9.27 -1.03 -15.66
N ARG A 293 9.59 -2.14 -16.32
CA ARG A 293 10.84 -2.31 -17.09
C ARG A 293 11.02 -1.24 -18.15
N ARG A 294 9.97 -0.91 -18.91
CA ARG A 294 10.01 0.19 -19.89
C ARG A 294 10.26 1.55 -19.24
N ASN A 295 9.69 1.80 -18.07
CA ASN A 295 9.95 3.04 -17.33
C ASN A 295 11.35 3.07 -16.71
N TYR A 296 11.88 1.94 -16.23
CA TYR A 296 13.27 1.83 -15.78
C TYR A 296 14.26 2.11 -16.89
N LEU A 297 14.02 1.56 -18.09
CA LEU A 297 14.85 1.85 -19.26
C LEU A 297 14.83 3.34 -19.62
N LYS A 298 13.65 3.98 -19.62
CA LYS A 298 13.55 5.42 -19.84
C LYS A 298 14.33 6.21 -18.79
N ALA A 299 14.18 5.90 -17.50
CA ALA A 299 14.92 6.55 -16.44
C ALA A 299 16.43 6.34 -16.58
N TRP A 300 16.87 5.11 -16.88
CA TRP A 300 18.27 4.79 -17.13
C TRP A 300 18.84 5.60 -18.30
N THR A 301 18.13 5.65 -19.43
CA THR A 301 18.57 6.45 -20.58
C THR A 301 18.62 7.96 -20.30
N PHE A 302 17.74 8.47 -19.43
CA PHE A 302 17.78 9.86 -18.99
C PHE A 302 19.02 10.14 -18.13
N VAL A 303 19.30 9.25 -17.16
CA VAL A 303 20.46 9.34 -16.28
C VAL A 303 21.76 9.25 -17.08
N THR A 304 21.89 8.27 -17.99
CA THR A 304 23.10 8.14 -18.82
C THR A 304 23.31 9.35 -19.73
N LYS A 305 22.23 9.95 -20.27
CA LYS A 305 22.31 11.21 -21.04
C LYS A 305 22.74 12.40 -20.19
N LEU A 306 22.30 12.48 -18.95
CA LEU A 306 22.71 13.54 -18.02
C LEU A 306 24.21 13.42 -17.70
N PHE A 307 24.70 12.21 -17.44
CA PHE A 307 26.12 11.96 -17.20
C PHE A 307 26.98 12.12 -18.47
N SER A 308 26.48 11.78 -19.66
CA SER A 308 27.18 12.08 -20.92
C SER A 308 27.19 13.58 -21.24
N SER A 309 26.23 14.36 -20.73
CA SER A 309 26.20 15.81 -20.86
C SER A 309 27.10 16.53 -19.84
N ILE A 310 27.47 15.88 -18.75
CA ILE A 310 28.37 16.40 -17.71
C ILE A 310 29.83 16.05 -18.02
N ASN A 311 30.08 14.97 -18.79
CA ASN A 311 31.42 14.63 -19.27
C ASN A 311 31.72 15.19 -20.69
N ILE A 312 32.45 16.31 -20.66
CA ILE A 312 33.44 16.86 -21.62
C ILE A 312 32.91 17.79 -22.75
N PRO A 313 33.41 19.05 -22.84
CA PRO A 313 33.61 19.71 -24.13
C PRO A 313 34.83 19.07 -24.83
N SER A 314 34.66 17.95 -25.53
CA SER A 314 35.73 17.41 -26.38
C SER A 314 35.41 17.71 -27.83
N ARG A 315 36.10 18.73 -28.36
CA ARG A 315 36.51 18.75 -29.75
C ARG A 315 37.07 17.36 -30.10
N TYR A 316 36.67 16.85 -31.27
CA TYR A 316 37.12 15.60 -31.92
C TYR A 316 36.61 14.28 -31.32
N VAL A 317 35.48 13.81 -31.84
CA VAL A 317 35.36 12.44 -32.36
C VAL A 317 34.57 12.50 -33.66
N SER A 318 35.29 12.64 -34.78
CA SER A 318 34.82 12.19 -36.09
C SER A 318 34.95 10.67 -36.05
N PHE A 319 33.83 9.95 -36.12
CA PHE A 319 33.85 8.54 -36.48
C PHE A 319 32.93 8.33 -37.68
N GLY A 320 33.59 7.93 -38.77
CA GLY A 320 33.11 7.67 -40.11
C GLY A 320 31.65 7.29 -40.26
N SER A 321 30.96 8.10 -41.06
CA SER A 321 30.10 7.58 -42.11
C SER A 321 30.93 6.59 -42.94
N LEU A 322 30.56 5.31 -42.93
CA LEU A 322 30.72 4.34 -44.02
C LEU A 322 30.15 3.00 -43.56
N ALA A 323 29.42 2.33 -44.46
CA ALA A 323 28.78 1.01 -44.33
C ALA A 323 27.37 0.98 -43.71
N SER A 324 26.40 1.55 -44.44
CA SER A 324 25.03 1.00 -44.52
C SER A 324 24.51 1.16 -45.96
N SER A 325 25.19 0.47 -46.88
CA SER A 325 24.66 0.09 -48.17
C SER A 325 25.03 -1.37 -48.37
N GLU A 326 24.03 -2.18 -48.73
CA GLU A 326 24.07 -3.65 -48.87
C GLU A 326 23.79 -4.40 -47.57
N ILE A 327 22.51 -4.74 -47.37
CA ILE A 327 21.99 -6.12 -47.25
C ILE A 327 20.48 -5.98 -47.47
N ASP A 328 20.10 -5.89 -48.74
CA ASP A 328 18.84 -6.43 -49.24
C ASP A 328 19.21 -7.70 -50.01
N SER A 329 18.31 -8.68 -50.01
CA SER A 329 18.39 -10.01 -50.65
C SER A 329 19.05 -11.12 -49.83
N PHE A 330 18.22 -11.90 -49.11
CA PHE A 330 18.25 -13.37 -49.22
C PHE A 330 16.84 -13.94 -48.99
N PRO A 331 16.41 -14.97 -49.74
CA PRO A 331 15.01 -15.38 -49.86
C PRO A 331 14.60 -16.46 -48.85
N ASP A 332 13.31 -16.45 -48.52
CA ASP A 332 12.61 -17.48 -47.76
C ASP A 332 12.68 -18.85 -48.44
N ALA A 333 13.15 -19.85 -47.70
CA ALA A 333 13.06 -21.26 -48.07
C ALA A 333 12.84 -22.12 -46.82
N PHE A 334 11.58 -22.51 -46.52
CA PHE A 334 11.22 -23.90 -46.21
C PHE A 334 9.71 -24.10 -45.97
N SER A 335 9.08 -25.00 -46.75
CA SER A 335 8.04 -26.00 -46.40
C SER A 335 7.15 -26.29 -47.62
N LEU A 336 7.50 -27.29 -48.42
CA LEU A 336 7.01 -28.68 -48.37
C LEU A 336 5.53 -28.86 -48.79
N THR A 337 5.37 -29.11 -50.09
CA THR A 337 4.65 -30.23 -50.72
C THR A 337 3.44 -30.83 -49.99
N LYS A 338 2.25 -30.69 -50.61
CA LYS A 338 1.25 -31.76 -50.66
C LYS A 338 0.73 -31.90 -52.09
N ASP A 339 0.89 -33.11 -52.61
CA ASP A 339 0.38 -33.64 -53.86
C ASP A 339 -1.16 -33.65 -53.91
N LEU A 340 -1.73 -33.40 -55.10
CA LEU A 340 -2.57 -34.33 -55.88
C LEU A 340 -3.34 -33.59 -57.01
N PRO A 341 -3.29 -34.08 -58.27
CA PRO A 341 -4.14 -33.61 -59.36
C PRO A 341 -5.32 -34.56 -59.68
N ARG A 342 -6.45 -33.93 -60.06
CA ARG A 342 -7.66 -34.41 -60.76
C ARG A 342 -8.47 -35.57 -60.16
#